data_AF-A0A523T6C6-F1
#
_entry.id   AF-A0A523T6C6-F1
#
_cell.length_a   1.000
_cell.length_b   1.000
_cell.length_c   1.000
_cell.angle_alpha   90.00
_cell.angle_beta   90.00
_cell.angle_gamma   90.00
#
_symmetry.space_group_name_H-M   'P 1'
#
loop_
_entity.id
_entity.type
_entity.pdbx_description
1 polymer ?
#
loop_
_entity_poly.entity_id
_entity_poly.type
_entity_poly.pdbx_seq_one_letter_code
_entity_poly.pdbx_strand_id
1 'polypeptide(L)' 'MAKIHKQIISLLETSEKPLSLVDIAENLEKPEKSVFKALRKLFSDSKIKCDAKTRQYYLVKEQS' A
#
# COMPACT_ATOMS: atom_id res chain seq x y z
N MET A 1 10.47 -6.53 8.29
CA MET A 1 9.23 -6.29 7.53
C MET A 1 8.38 -7.57 7.49
N ALA A 2 7.08 -7.51 7.78
CA ALA A 2 6.17 -8.65 7.68
C ALA A 2 5.88 -9.02 6.21
N LYS A 3 5.44 -10.26 5.96
CA LYS A 3 5.11 -10.75 4.60
C LYS A 3 4.10 -9.85 3.88
N ILE A 4 3.09 -9.38 4.60
CA ILE A 4 2.05 -8.47 4.08
C ILE A 4 2.63 -7.13 3.59
N HIS A 5 3.66 -6.59 4.25
CA HIS A 5 4.29 -5.33 3.82
C HIS A 5 4.95 -5.49 2.46
N LYS A 6 5.69 -6.59 2.27
CA LYS A 6 6.33 -6.90 0.98
C LYS A 6 5.30 -7.11 -0.12
N GLN A 7 4.22 -7.83 0.18
CA GLN A 7 3.13 -8.04 -0.78
C GLN A 7 2.47 -6.73 -1.21
N ILE A 8 2.19 -5.82 -0.27
CA ILE A 8 1.61 -4.50 -0.58
C ILE A 8 2.56 -3.68 -1.46
N ILE A 9 3.86 -3.63 -1.13
CA ILE A 9 4.85 -2.93 -1.96
C ILE A 9 4.87 -3.52 -3.36
N SER A 10 5.01 -4.85 -3.48
CA SER A 10 5.06 -5.52 -4.78
C SER A 10 3.78 -5.29 -5.60
N LEU A 11 2.62 -5.26 -4.93
CA LEU A 11 1.34 -4.98 -5.57
C LEU A 11 1.29 -3.54 -6.10
N LEU A 12 1.69 -2.55 -5.29
CA LEU A 12 1.75 -1.14 -5.70
C LEU A 12 2.86 -0.86 -6.72
N GLU A 13 3.88 -1.70 -6.81
CA GLU A 13 4.97 -1.60 -7.78
C GLU A 13 4.54 -2.16 -9.13
N THR A 14 3.82 -3.29 -9.11
CA THR A 14 3.26 -3.91 -10.30
C THR A 14 2.04 -3.14 -10.81
N SER A 15 1.30 -2.50 -9.90
CA SER A 15 0.17 -1.67 -10.27
C SER A 15 0.68 -0.29 -10.68
N GLU A 16 0.57 0.02 -11.97
CA GLU A 16 0.90 1.35 -12.50
C GLU A 16 -0.02 2.45 -11.95
N LYS A 17 -1.10 2.07 -11.25
CA LYS A 17 -2.12 2.97 -10.70
C LYS A 17 -2.14 2.92 -9.17
N PRO A 18 -2.46 4.05 -8.52
CA PRO A 18 -2.64 4.07 -7.08
C PRO A 18 -3.88 3.24 -6.69
N LEU A 19 -3.73 2.36 -5.70
CA LEU A 19 -4.77 1.42 -5.27
C LEU A 19 -5.42 1.89 -3.97
N SER A 20 -6.71 1.62 -3.80
CA SER A 20 -7.40 1.88 -2.54
C SER A 20 -7.13 0.77 -1.51
N LEU A 21 -7.50 1.02 -0.25
CA LEU A 21 -7.43 0.00 0.80
C LEU A 21 -8.19 -1.28 0.42
N VAL A 22 -9.36 -1.13 -0.21
CA VAL A 22 -10.25 -2.22 -0.62
C VAL A 22 -9.58 -3.03 -1.72
N ASP A 23 -9.09 -2.35 -2.78
CA ASP A 23 -8.41 -3.03 -3.89
C ASP A 23 -7.22 -3.86 -3.40
N ILE A 24 -6.43 -3.32 -2.48
CA ILE A 24 -5.28 -4.02 -1.90
C ILE A 24 -5.73 -5.21 -1.04
N ALA A 25 -6.82 -5.06 -0.28
CA ALA A 25 -7.36 -6.14 0.53
C ALA A 25 -7.91 -7.29 -0.32
N GLU A 26 -8.61 -6.97 -1.41
CA GLU A 26 -9.12 -7.95 -2.37
C GLU A 26 -7.98 -8.66 -3.12
N ASN A 27 -7.01 -7.91 -3.65
CA ASN A 27 -5.85 -8.49 -4.35
C ASN A 27 -5.00 -9.39 -3.46
N LEU A 28 -4.93 -9.10 -2.16
CA LEU A 28 -4.15 -9.89 -1.20
C LEU A 28 -4.97 -10.96 -0.49
N GLU A 29 -6.28 -11.05 -0.76
CA GLU A 29 -7.25 -11.90 -0.05
C GLU A 29 -7.09 -11.79 1.47
N LYS A 30 -6.97 -10.54 1.96
CA LYS A 30 -6.70 -10.25 3.38
C LYS A 30 -7.72 -9.29 3.96
N PRO A 31 -7.96 -9.37 5.28
CA PRO A 31 -8.83 -8.40 5.95
C PRO A 31 -8.28 -6.98 5.80
N GLU A 32 -9.14 -6.03 5.44
CA GLU A 32 -8.81 -4.60 5.33
C GLU A 32 -8.12 -4.08 6.59
N LYS A 33 -8.54 -4.53 7.77
CA LYS A 33 -7.93 -4.14 9.05
C LYS A 33 -6.45 -4.53 9.14
N SER A 34 -6.08 -5.67 8.58
CA SER A 34 -4.69 -6.14 8.54
C SER A 34 -3.88 -5.33 7.53
N VAL A 35 -4.45 -5.10 6.35
CA VAL A 35 -3.88 -4.27 5.29
C VAL A 35 -3.69 -2.84 5.77
N PHE A 36 -4.65 -2.25 6.47
CA PHE A 36 -4.58 -0.90 7.01
C PHE A 36 -3.46 -0.75 8.04
N LYS A 37 -3.31 -1.72 8.97
CA LYS A 37 -2.17 -1.73 9.90
C LYS A 37 -0.84 -1.79 9.18
N ALA A 38 -0.77 -2.59 8.12
CA ALA A 38 0.41 -2.76 7.29
C ALA A 38 0.74 -1.48 6.49
N LEU A 39 -0.25 -0.87 5.84
CA LEU A 39 -0.14 0.41 5.13
C LEU A 39 0.28 1.53 6.07
N ARG A 40 -0.32 1.62 7.27
CA ARG A 40 0.06 2.63 8.28
C ARG A 40 1.53 2.51 8.67
N LYS A 41 2.05 1.28 8.79
CA LYS A 41 3.48 1.04 9.07
C LYS A 41 4.37 1.41 7.89
N LEU A 42 4.00 1.02 6.68
CA LEU A 42 4.71 1.38 5.45
C LEU A 42 4.74 2.90 5.20
N PHE A 43 3.65 3.59 5.54
CA PHE A 43 3.56 5.05 5.47
C PHE A 43 4.49 5.71 6.48
N SER A 44 4.52 5.20 7.73
CA SER A 44 5.47 5.65 8.75
C SER A 44 6.92 5.43 8.33
N ASP A 45 7.20 4.34 7.61
CA ASP A 45 8.52 4.01 7.07
C ASP A 45 8.84 4.78 5.76
N SER A 46 7.97 5.72 5.35
CA SER A 46 8.09 6.50 4.11
C SER A 46 8.26 5.65 2.83
N LYS A 47 7.76 4.42 2.84
CA LYS A 47 7.76 3.51 1.67
C LYS A 47 6.58 3.76 0.74
N ILE A 48 5.46 4.18 1.31
CA ILE A 48 4.24 4.53 0.55
C ILE A 48 3.76 5.92 0.95
N LYS A 49 2.99 6.55 0.07
CA LYS A 49 2.21 7.75 0.35
C LYS A 49 0.74 7.46 0.17
N CYS A 50 -0.08 8.26 0.85
CA CYS A 50 -1.53 8.21 0.76
C CYS A 50 -2.03 9.57 0.29
N ASP A 51 -2.87 9.60 -0.73
CA ASP A 51 -3.55 10.82 -1.17
C ASP A 51 -4.82 10.97 -0.33
N ALA A 52 -4.88 12.01 0.48
CA ALA A 52 -6.04 12.28 1.33
C ALA A 52 -7.31 12.62 0.51
N LYS A 53 -7.16 13.09 -0.74
CA LYS A 53 -8.30 13.44 -1.60
C LYS A 53 -8.95 12.22 -2.23
N THR A 54 -8.15 11.26 -2.71
CA THR A 54 -8.66 10.05 -3.39
C THR A 54 -8.69 8.82 -2.48
N ARG A 55 -8.08 8.90 -1.28
CA ARG A 55 -7.86 7.77 -0.35
C ARG A 55 -7.11 6.61 -1.00
N GLN A 56 -6.24 6.90 -1.95
CA GLN A 56 -5.43 5.92 -2.65
C GLN A 56 -3.99 5.93 -2.16
N TYR A 57 -3.36 4.76 -2.23
CA TYR A 57 -2.00 4.52 -1.82
C TYR A 57 -1.11 4.38 -3.06
N TYR A 58 0.08 4.97 -3.01
CA TYR A 58 1.09 4.89 -4.07
C TYR A 58 2.46 4.66 -3.44
N LEU A 59 3.33 3.99 -4.18
CA LEU A 59 4.73 3.89 -3.78
C LEU A 59 5.40 5.25 -3.83
N VAL A 60 6.27 5.51 -2.86
CA VAL A 60 7.22 6.60 -2.97
C VAL A 60 8.25 6.17 -4.01
N LYS A 61 8.05 6.58 -5.27
CA LYS A 61 9.13 6.53 -6.24
C LYS A 61 10.17 7.54 -5.77
N GLU A 62 11.32 7.02 -5.34
CA GLU A 62 12.52 7.81 -5.14
C GLU A 62 12.86 8.42 -6.51
N GLN A 63 12.49 9.69 -6.72
CA GLN A 63 12.99 10.45 -7.86
C GLN A 63 14.48 10.67 -7.60
N SER A 64 15.32 9.85 -8.23
CA SER A 64 16.73 10.18 -8.49
C SER A 64 16.84 10.90 -9.82
#